data_AF-A0AA88SVY3-F1
#
_entry.id   AF-A0AA88SVY3-F1
#
_cell.length_a   1.000
_cell.length_b   1.000
_cell.length_c   1.000
_cell.angle_alpha   90.00
_cell.angle_beta   90.00
_cell.angle_gamma   90.00
#
_symmetry.space_group_name_H-M   'P 1'
#
loop_
_entity.id
_entity.type
_entity.pdbx_description
1 polymer ?
#
loop_
_entity_poly.entity_id
_entity_poly.type
_entity_poly.pdbx_seq_one_letter_code
_entity_poly.pdbx_strand_id
1 'polypeptide(L)'
;MEHDKQELMSVAPSHFTPPLAPPPPPPAPPPPPPAPPPPPHAPSLQSKKKLYQAIAEGRTAVEGDFEEACLLFTQRESSFRKDLQWVLFNKYVPSLIQDGPKCGLVALWMASHLLNPAMTISIENIMQKAVNKRYTSQGEMFSARDMALLAEEVYGIRVQRLSGGMTGDHAALILKHLTDGQPILIPYDEDFNHEPCLRSGHKAHWAVASGVLLGLAQGSVNSEQLLTDATLPWLHLSGVGAPATWLSNPVEVYILAKQGKSLRYQLWKFETVAKSNAQLREIDPQRASDGSYYVLPPGGVEEGLAGQVLLLHTSQTNTYPEQDAMGRMAVQHDCV
;
A
#
# COMPACT_ATOMS: atom_id res chain seq x y z
N MET A 1 -23.62 125.13 2.16
CA MET A 1 -22.59 125.88 2.87
C MET A 1 -21.57 124.88 3.36
N GLU A 2 -20.53 124.69 2.56
CA GLU A 2 -19.11 124.68 2.99
C GLU A 2 -18.68 123.40 3.69
N HIS A 3 -17.52 122.82 3.43
CA HIS A 3 -16.57 122.91 2.33
C HIS A 3 -15.71 121.68 2.53
N ASP A 4 -15.49 120.96 1.45
CA ASP A 4 -14.38 120.04 1.26
C ASP A 4 -13.06 120.67 1.75
N LYS A 5 -12.25 119.89 2.47
CA LYS A 5 -10.79 120.05 2.49
C LYS A 5 -10.11 118.69 2.41
N GLN A 6 -9.75 118.38 1.17
CA GLN A 6 -8.58 117.61 0.75
C GLN A 6 -7.40 117.67 1.70
N GLU A 7 -6.76 116.52 1.91
CA GLU A 7 -5.31 116.46 1.94
C GLU A 7 -4.80 115.30 1.07
N LEU A 8 -3.93 115.68 0.13
CA LEU A 8 -3.25 114.89 -0.87
C LEU A 8 -2.32 113.85 -0.23
N MET A 9 -2.33 112.61 -0.74
CA MET A 9 -1.08 111.85 -0.89
C MET A 9 -1.07 111.06 -2.22
N SER A 10 -0.28 111.61 -3.15
CA SER A 10 0.64 110.97 -4.11
C SER A 10 0.33 109.54 -4.61
N VAL A 11 0.07 109.45 -5.91
CA VAL A 11 0.14 108.22 -6.73
C VAL A 11 1.57 107.99 -7.22
N ALA A 12 2.05 106.75 -7.11
CA ALA A 12 3.26 106.22 -7.75
C ALA A 12 3.01 104.73 -8.14
N PRO A 13 3.75 104.13 -9.09
CA PRO A 13 3.18 103.56 -10.30
C PRO A 13 2.80 102.08 -10.23
N SER A 14 1.83 101.72 -11.06
CA SER A 14 1.31 100.38 -11.33
C SER A 14 2.34 99.45 -12.00
N HIS A 15 2.72 98.39 -11.30
CA HIS A 15 3.42 97.24 -11.86
C HIS A 15 2.43 96.09 -12.07
N PHE A 16 2.09 95.81 -13.34
CA PHE A 16 1.43 94.58 -13.75
C PHE A 16 2.38 93.39 -13.49
N THR A 17 1.97 92.47 -12.62
CA THR A 17 2.63 91.18 -12.40
C THR A 17 1.81 90.08 -13.10
N PRO A 18 2.42 89.21 -13.92
CA PRO A 18 1.75 88.04 -14.49
C PRO A 18 1.45 86.99 -13.40
N PRO A 19 0.51 86.06 -13.63
CA PRO A 19 -0.04 85.19 -12.60
C PRO A 19 1.00 84.21 -12.03
N LEU A 20 0.94 83.99 -10.72
CA LEU A 20 1.72 82.96 -10.04
C LEU A 20 1.37 81.57 -10.59
N ALA A 21 2.39 80.84 -11.04
CA ALA A 21 2.27 79.43 -11.38
C ALA A 21 1.87 78.62 -10.12
N PRO A 22 1.05 77.55 -10.27
CA PRO A 22 0.71 76.69 -9.14
C PRO A 22 1.97 76.02 -8.57
N PRO A 23 2.02 75.76 -7.26
CA PRO A 23 3.17 75.10 -6.65
C PRO A 23 3.36 73.70 -7.22
N PRO A 24 4.62 73.22 -7.33
CA PRO A 24 4.89 71.86 -7.77
C PRO A 24 4.25 70.84 -6.81
N PRO A 25 3.81 69.68 -7.32
CA PRO A 25 3.28 68.62 -6.46
C PRO A 25 4.34 68.18 -5.43
N PRO A 26 3.91 67.76 -4.23
CA PRO A 26 4.83 67.26 -3.21
C PRO A 26 5.64 66.07 -3.75
N PRO A 27 6.90 65.92 -3.33
CA PRO A 27 7.72 64.78 -3.72
C PRO A 27 7.05 63.47 -3.29
N ALA A 28 7.09 62.46 -4.16
CA ALA A 28 6.56 61.13 -3.85
C ALA A 28 7.22 60.58 -2.58
N PRO A 29 6.47 59.89 -1.70
CA PRO A 29 7.06 59.26 -0.52
C PRO A 29 8.15 58.26 -0.93
N PRO A 30 9.22 58.13 -0.14
CA PRO A 30 10.27 57.16 -0.42
C PRO A 30 9.68 55.74 -0.50
N PRO A 31 10.22 54.89 -1.39
CA PRO A 31 9.78 53.50 -1.46
C PRO A 31 9.93 52.82 -0.09
N PRO A 32 9.02 51.92 0.27
CA PRO A 32 9.13 51.18 1.52
C PRO A 32 10.47 50.45 1.57
N PRO A 33 11.10 50.33 2.75
CA PRO A 33 12.33 49.58 2.90
C PRO A 33 12.12 48.14 2.40
N PRO A 34 13.13 47.54 1.75
CA PRO A 34 13.04 46.16 1.32
C PRO A 34 12.69 45.27 2.51
N ALA A 35 11.76 44.34 2.30
CA ALA A 35 11.36 43.40 3.33
C ALA A 35 12.60 42.70 3.90
N PRO A 36 12.69 42.50 5.23
CA PRO A 36 13.78 41.75 5.82
C PRO A 36 13.87 40.38 5.15
N PRO A 37 15.08 39.84 4.93
CA PRO A 37 15.24 38.51 4.39
C PRO A 37 14.44 37.53 5.25
N PRO A 38 13.78 36.53 4.63
CA PRO A 38 13.06 35.52 5.40
C PRO A 38 14.02 34.93 6.44
N PRO A 39 13.55 34.65 7.66
CA PRO A 39 14.38 33.99 8.66
C PRO A 39 14.97 32.73 8.03
N PRO A 40 16.25 32.39 8.30
CA PRO A 40 16.84 31.17 7.78
C PRO A 40 15.90 30.03 8.12
N HIS A 41 15.51 29.26 7.10
CA HIS A 41 14.66 28.09 7.27
C HIS A 41 15.20 27.30 8.46
N ALA A 42 14.40 27.21 9.53
CA ALA A 42 14.70 26.28 10.60
C ALA A 42 15.01 24.94 9.92
N PRO A 43 16.11 24.25 10.28
CA PRO A 43 16.41 22.96 9.68
C PRO A 43 15.14 22.14 9.78
N SER A 44 14.63 21.73 8.62
CA SER A 44 13.55 20.76 8.51
C SER A 44 13.83 19.72 9.58
N LEU A 45 12.93 19.59 10.57
CA LEU A 45 12.95 18.49 11.50
C LEU A 45 12.85 17.26 10.62
N GLN A 46 14.00 16.72 10.21
CA GLN A 46 14.08 15.43 9.54
C GLN A 46 13.36 14.51 10.51
N SER A 47 12.15 14.10 10.13
CA SER A 47 11.38 13.12 10.88
C SER A 47 12.35 12.00 11.20
N LYS A 48 12.59 11.74 12.50
CA LYS A 48 13.56 10.73 12.92
C LYS A 48 13.28 9.45 12.12
N LYS A 49 14.21 9.08 11.22
CA LYS A 49 14.06 7.91 10.37
C LYS A 49 13.79 6.70 11.25
N LYS A 50 12.77 5.92 10.91
CA LYS A 50 12.46 4.69 11.66
C LYS A 50 13.56 3.66 11.43
N LEU A 51 13.76 2.75 12.39
CA LEU A 51 14.82 1.75 12.35
C LEU A 51 14.85 0.96 11.02
N TYR A 52 13.68 0.53 10.53
CA TYR A 52 13.59 -0.21 9.29
C TYR A 52 13.97 0.61 8.04
N GLN A 53 13.70 1.92 8.04
CA GLN A 53 14.12 2.83 6.97
C GLN A 53 15.64 2.97 6.97
N ALA A 54 16.25 3.10 8.15
CA ALA A 54 17.71 3.17 8.29
C ALA A 54 18.39 1.85 7.89
N ILE A 55 17.81 0.69 8.22
CA ILE A 55 18.33 -0.63 7.81
C ILE A 55 18.30 -0.80 6.28
N ALA A 56 17.28 -0.28 5.62
CA ALA A 56 17.12 -0.38 4.18
C ALA A 56 17.91 0.67 3.38
N GLU A 57 18.36 1.74 4.02
CA GLU A 57 19.08 2.82 3.36
C GLU A 57 20.37 2.32 2.69
N GLY A 58 20.52 2.65 1.39
CA GLY A 58 21.65 2.22 0.58
C GLY A 58 21.66 0.73 0.18
N ARG A 59 20.58 -0.02 0.45
CA ARG A 59 20.43 -1.42 0.03
C ARG A 59 19.42 -1.55 -1.10
N THR A 60 19.63 -2.53 -1.96
CA THR A 60 18.70 -2.93 -3.01
C THR A 60 18.08 -4.29 -2.67
N ALA A 61 16.81 -4.47 -3.03
CA ALA A 61 16.17 -5.78 -2.93
C ALA A 61 16.75 -6.73 -3.99
N VAL A 62 16.71 -8.02 -3.70
CA VAL A 62 17.08 -9.05 -4.68
C VAL A 62 15.87 -9.27 -5.60
N GLU A 63 16.14 -9.31 -6.91
CA GLU A 63 15.12 -9.51 -7.93
C GLU A 63 15.12 -10.94 -8.46
N GLY A 64 13.96 -11.37 -8.94
CA GLY A 64 13.75 -12.66 -9.58
C GLY A 64 12.74 -13.57 -8.86
N ASP A 65 12.27 -14.58 -9.58
CA ASP A 65 11.18 -15.45 -9.14
C ASP A 65 11.63 -16.34 -7.96
N PHE A 66 12.90 -16.73 -7.85
CA PHE A 66 13.36 -17.70 -6.85
C PHE A 66 14.60 -17.27 -6.07
N GLU A 67 15.35 -16.30 -6.57
CA GLU A 67 16.69 -15.93 -6.14
C GLU A 67 16.74 -15.55 -4.66
N GLU A 68 15.84 -14.66 -4.23
CA GLU A 68 15.76 -14.23 -2.83
C GLU A 68 15.27 -15.36 -1.91
N ALA A 69 14.35 -16.20 -2.39
CA ALA A 69 13.82 -17.34 -1.64
C ALA A 69 14.90 -18.42 -1.43
N CYS A 70 15.66 -18.76 -2.47
CA CYS A 70 16.78 -19.68 -2.38
C CYS A 70 17.82 -19.18 -1.37
N LEU A 71 18.20 -17.89 -1.42
CA LEU A 71 19.12 -17.31 -0.43
C LEU A 71 18.59 -17.42 1.01
N LEU A 72 17.28 -17.20 1.21
CA LEU A 72 16.63 -17.37 2.51
C LEU A 72 16.68 -18.84 2.98
N PHE A 73 16.48 -19.79 2.08
CA PHE A 73 16.43 -21.22 2.42
C PHE A 73 17.82 -21.77 2.71
N THR A 74 18.86 -21.33 1.99
CA THR A 74 20.25 -21.65 2.30
C THR A 74 20.63 -21.23 3.73
N GLN A 75 20.15 -20.09 4.20
CA GLN A 75 20.37 -19.62 5.58
C GLN A 75 19.58 -20.41 6.63
N ARG A 76 18.56 -21.16 6.21
CA ARG A 76 17.64 -21.90 7.08
C ARG A 76 17.62 -23.40 6.77
N GLU A 77 18.63 -23.93 6.10
CA GLU A 77 18.62 -25.30 5.55
C GLU A 77 18.29 -26.35 6.62
N SER A 78 18.85 -26.20 7.82
CA SER A 78 18.62 -27.09 8.96
C SER A 78 17.18 -27.10 9.49
N SER A 79 16.36 -26.13 9.11
CA SER A 79 14.94 -26.05 9.51
C SER A 79 14.04 -26.92 8.64
N PHE A 80 14.53 -27.41 7.50
CA PHE A 80 13.74 -28.22 6.58
C PHE A 80 13.93 -29.71 6.84
N ARG A 81 12.81 -30.43 6.86
CA ARG A 81 12.77 -31.88 7.01
C ARG A 81 13.36 -32.58 5.79
N LYS A 82 14.19 -33.59 6.05
CA LYS A 82 14.88 -34.38 5.02
C LYS A 82 14.04 -35.52 4.45
N ASP A 83 12.93 -35.87 5.11
CA ASP A 83 12.01 -36.92 4.67
C ASP A 83 10.92 -36.41 3.70
N LEU A 84 10.93 -35.11 3.38
CA LEU A 84 9.98 -34.47 2.47
C LEU A 84 10.64 -34.07 1.15
N GLN A 85 9.82 -34.03 0.09
CA GLN A 85 10.17 -33.37 -1.18
C GLN A 85 9.67 -31.93 -1.13
N TRP A 86 10.57 -30.97 -1.31
CA TRP A 86 10.25 -29.54 -1.23
C TRP A 86 10.06 -28.94 -2.61
N VAL A 87 8.92 -28.27 -2.83
CA VAL A 87 8.61 -27.59 -4.08
C VAL A 87 8.25 -26.13 -3.82
N LEU A 88 9.02 -25.22 -4.41
CA LEU A 88 8.79 -23.78 -4.36
C LEU A 88 8.04 -23.32 -5.61
N PHE A 89 6.96 -22.58 -5.37
CA PHE A 89 6.26 -21.78 -6.37
C PHE A 89 6.38 -20.34 -5.94
N ASN A 90 6.90 -19.47 -6.79
CA ASN A 90 6.92 -18.04 -6.49
C ASN A 90 6.97 -17.23 -7.78
N LYS A 91 6.36 -16.05 -7.73
CA LYS A 91 6.53 -15.00 -8.73
C LYS A 91 7.10 -13.77 -8.07
N TYR A 92 8.03 -13.11 -8.74
CA TYR A 92 8.68 -11.92 -8.23
C TYR A 92 7.65 -10.81 -7.96
N VAL A 93 7.72 -10.24 -6.76
CA VAL A 93 7.14 -8.93 -6.44
C VAL A 93 8.24 -8.00 -5.90
N PRO A 94 8.25 -6.73 -6.31
CA PRO A 94 9.24 -5.76 -5.86
C PRO A 94 9.09 -5.49 -4.35
N SER A 95 10.15 -4.97 -3.75
CA SER A 95 10.12 -4.48 -2.37
C SER A 95 10.08 -2.96 -2.34
N LEU A 96 9.22 -2.39 -1.48
CA LEU A 96 9.13 -0.97 -1.25
C LEU A 96 9.04 -0.69 0.25
N ILE A 97 9.96 0.12 0.76
CA ILE A 97 9.93 0.54 2.16
C ILE A 97 8.88 1.64 2.33
N GLN A 98 7.88 1.36 3.15
CA GLN A 98 6.79 2.26 3.45
C GLN A 98 7.29 3.50 4.20
N ASP A 99 6.70 4.62 3.86
CA ASP A 99 6.74 5.83 4.66
C ASP A 99 5.37 6.11 5.26
N GLY A 100 5.34 6.37 6.57
CA GLY A 100 4.10 6.46 7.34
C GLY A 100 3.33 5.13 7.46
N PRO A 101 2.01 5.17 7.72
CA PRO A 101 1.20 3.99 8.02
C PRO A 101 0.61 3.30 6.77
N LYS A 102 1.34 3.30 5.65
CA LYS A 102 0.83 2.87 4.34
C LYS A 102 1.01 1.38 4.01
N CYS A 103 1.08 0.51 5.02
CA CYS A 103 1.43 -0.90 4.82
C CYS A 103 0.53 -1.63 3.80
N GLY A 104 -0.79 -1.43 3.88
CA GLY A 104 -1.75 -2.01 2.94
C GLY A 104 -1.58 -1.49 1.50
N LEU A 105 -1.37 -0.18 1.35
CA LEU A 105 -1.18 0.44 0.03
C LEU A 105 0.15 0.00 -0.60
N VAL A 106 1.19 -0.15 0.22
CA VAL A 106 2.49 -0.67 -0.20
C VAL A 106 2.38 -2.14 -0.59
N ALA A 107 1.70 -2.99 0.18
CA ALA A 107 1.47 -4.39 -0.18
C ALA A 107 0.69 -4.51 -1.50
N LEU A 108 -0.35 -3.70 -1.69
CA LEU A 108 -1.10 -3.64 -2.94
C LEU A 108 -0.22 -3.20 -4.13
N TRP A 109 0.63 -2.19 -3.94
CA TRP A 109 1.59 -1.73 -4.95
C TRP A 109 2.63 -2.80 -5.30
N MET A 110 3.15 -3.53 -4.31
CA MET A 110 4.05 -4.65 -4.55
C MET A 110 3.36 -5.72 -5.42
N ALA A 111 2.10 -6.04 -5.11
CA ALA A 111 1.32 -6.99 -5.90
C ALA A 111 1.09 -6.52 -7.34
N SER A 112 1.01 -5.21 -7.60
CA SER A 112 0.66 -4.69 -8.93
C SER A 112 1.65 -5.04 -10.03
N HIS A 113 2.89 -5.37 -9.67
CA HIS A 113 3.89 -5.90 -10.60
C HIS A 113 3.37 -7.13 -11.36
N LEU A 114 2.61 -8.01 -10.69
CA LEU A 114 2.02 -9.21 -11.31
C LEU A 114 0.67 -8.94 -11.98
N LEU A 115 -0.04 -7.90 -11.55
CA LEU A 115 -1.38 -7.58 -12.04
C LEU A 115 -1.35 -6.94 -13.44
N ASN A 116 -0.45 -5.97 -13.62
CA ASN A 116 -0.23 -5.29 -14.88
C ASN A 116 1.20 -4.69 -14.93
N PRO A 117 2.19 -5.45 -15.44
CA PRO A 117 3.60 -5.01 -15.47
C PRO A 117 3.84 -3.69 -16.21
N ALA A 118 2.97 -3.33 -17.15
CA ALA A 118 3.08 -2.10 -17.92
C ALA A 118 2.51 -0.87 -17.20
N MET A 119 1.74 -1.07 -16.12
CA MET A 119 1.05 -0.01 -15.40
C MET A 119 1.85 0.44 -14.18
N THR A 120 2.46 1.61 -14.26
CA THR A 120 3.19 2.21 -13.14
C THR A 120 2.33 3.26 -12.44
N ILE A 121 1.69 2.85 -11.34
CA ILE A 121 0.95 3.76 -10.46
C ILE A 121 1.81 4.07 -9.24
N SER A 122 1.96 5.34 -8.89
CA SER A 122 2.68 5.75 -7.68
C SER A 122 1.87 5.46 -6.41
N ILE A 123 2.55 5.25 -5.28
CA ILE A 123 1.89 5.10 -3.97
C ILE A 123 1.01 6.31 -3.64
N GLU A 124 1.44 7.51 -4.04
CA GLU A 124 0.71 8.76 -3.82
C GLU A 124 -0.64 8.75 -4.54
N ASN A 125 -0.69 8.21 -5.76
CA ASN A 125 -1.95 8.10 -6.52
C ASN A 125 -2.89 7.08 -5.90
N ILE A 126 -2.38 5.93 -5.43
CA ILE A 126 -3.17 4.93 -4.70
C ILE A 126 -3.72 5.54 -3.41
N MET A 127 -2.88 6.25 -2.65
CA MET A 127 -3.26 6.93 -1.42
C MET A 127 -4.33 7.99 -1.68
N GLN A 128 -4.13 8.85 -2.68
CA GLN A 128 -5.11 9.89 -3.02
C GLN A 128 -6.45 9.30 -3.41
N LYS A 129 -6.46 8.21 -4.18
CA LYS A 129 -7.67 7.47 -4.52
C LYS A 129 -8.37 6.93 -3.27
N ALA A 130 -7.62 6.30 -2.36
CA ALA A 130 -8.15 5.73 -1.12
C ALA A 130 -8.75 6.81 -0.20
N VAL A 131 -8.10 7.98 -0.10
CA VAL A 131 -8.62 9.15 0.64
C VAL A 131 -9.89 9.69 -0.02
N ASN A 132 -9.91 9.88 -1.34
CA ASN A 132 -11.07 10.37 -2.07
C ASN A 132 -12.30 9.46 -1.89
N LYS A 133 -12.06 8.15 -1.77
CA LYS A 133 -13.07 7.13 -1.51
C LYS A 133 -13.42 6.95 -0.03
N ARG A 134 -12.73 7.68 0.86
CA ARG A 134 -12.87 7.62 2.32
C ARG A 134 -12.58 6.24 2.91
N TYR A 135 -11.70 5.47 2.26
CA TYR A 135 -11.21 4.19 2.78
C TYR A 135 -10.12 4.36 3.84
N THR A 136 -9.47 5.53 3.82
CA THR A 136 -8.41 5.89 4.76
C THR A 136 -8.36 7.40 4.93
N SER A 137 -7.88 7.86 6.09
CA SER A 137 -7.58 9.26 6.38
C SER A 137 -6.11 9.61 6.12
N GLN A 138 -5.20 8.69 6.44
CA GLN A 138 -3.75 8.95 6.50
C GLN A 138 -2.86 7.77 6.07
N GLY A 139 -3.44 6.64 5.65
CA GLY A 139 -2.74 5.52 5.02
C GLY A 139 -3.09 4.15 5.54
N GLU A 140 -3.55 4.04 6.80
CA GLU A 140 -4.02 2.76 7.36
C GLU A 140 -5.24 2.25 6.59
N MET A 141 -5.31 0.94 6.40
CA MET A 141 -6.43 0.25 5.75
C MET A 141 -6.94 -0.81 6.71
N PHE A 142 -8.09 -0.57 7.33
CA PHE A 142 -8.72 -1.48 8.31
C PHE A 142 -9.90 -2.26 7.74
N SER A 143 -10.08 -2.27 6.42
CA SER A 143 -11.20 -2.92 5.75
C SER A 143 -10.70 -3.65 4.50
N ALA A 144 -10.77 -4.98 4.53
CA ALA A 144 -10.43 -5.81 3.37
C ALA A 144 -11.41 -5.58 2.21
N ARG A 145 -12.67 -5.24 2.50
CA ARG A 145 -13.65 -4.84 1.49
C ARG A 145 -13.19 -3.58 0.75
N ASP A 146 -12.78 -2.54 1.47
CA ASP A 146 -12.36 -1.28 0.87
C ASP A 146 -11.03 -1.44 0.13
N MET A 147 -10.12 -2.27 0.65
CA MET A 147 -8.89 -2.66 -0.05
C MET A 147 -9.19 -3.37 -1.37
N ALA A 148 -10.17 -4.28 -1.41
CA ALA A 148 -10.59 -4.94 -2.64
C ALA A 148 -11.13 -3.94 -3.67
N LEU A 149 -12.07 -3.08 -3.27
CA LEU A 149 -12.63 -2.04 -4.14
C LEU A 149 -11.54 -1.08 -4.66
N LEU A 150 -10.59 -0.71 -3.80
CA LEU A 150 -9.45 0.12 -4.20
C LEU A 150 -8.61 -0.58 -5.27
N ALA A 151 -8.28 -1.85 -5.10
CA ALA A 151 -7.49 -2.61 -6.05
C ALA A 151 -8.20 -2.76 -7.41
N GLU A 152 -9.50 -3.06 -7.41
CA GLU A 152 -10.32 -3.14 -8.62
C GLU A 152 -10.36 -1.79 -9.36
N GLU A 153 -10.55 -0.68 -8.65
CA GLU A 153 -10.63 0.65 -9.26
C GLU A 153 -9.29 1.20 -9.75
N VAL A 154 -8.19 0.87 -9.08
CA VAL A 154 -6.85 1.38 -9.40
C VAL A 154 -6.25 0.59 -10.56
N TYR A 155 -6.42 -0.74 -10.56
CA TYR A 155 -5.73 -1.63 -11.50
C TYR A 155 -6.64 -2.30 -12.52
N GLY A 156 -7.97 -2.15 -12.41
CA GLY A 156 -8.92 -2.78 -13.32
C GLY A 156 -8.92 -4.31 -13.27
N ILE A 157 -8.55 -4.87 -12.12
CA ILE A 157 -8.49 -6.33 -11.89
C ILE A 157 -9.76 -6.84 -11.21
N ARG A 158 -9.95 -8.15 -11.22
CA ARG A 158 -10.90 -8.83 -10.34
C ARG A 158 -10.25 -9.13 -8.99
N VAL A 159 -10.98 -8.90 -7.91
CA VAL A 159 -10.56 -9.32 -6.56
C VAL A 159 -11.57 -10.28 -5.96
N GLN A 160 -11.11 -11.46 -5.53
CA GLN A 160 -11.91 -12.38 -4.74
C GLN A 160 -11.56 -12.21 -3.26
N ARG A 161 -12.53 -11.74 -2.47
CA ARG A 161 -12.40 -11.66 -1.01
C ARG A 161 -12.87 -12.95 -0.36
N LEU A 162 -11.98 -13.63 0.35
CA LEU A 162 -12.31 -14.75 1.23
C LEU A 162 -12.60 -14.21 2.63
N SER A 163 -13.65 -14.72 3.26
CA SER A 163 -14.11 -14.29 4.59
C SER A 163 -14.41 -15.51 5.45
N GLY A 164 -13.83 -15.58 6.64
CA GLY A 164 -14.00 -16.72 7.55
C GLY A 164 -12.70 -17.48 7.85
N GLY A 165 -11.53 -16.90 7.56
CA GLY A 165 -10.23 -17.48 7.85
C GLY A 165 -9.54 -18.08 6.63
N MET A 166 -8.29 -18.52 6.81
CA MET A 166 -7.44 -19.06 5.75
C MET A 166 -7.47 -20.60 5.65
N THR A 167 -8.08 -21.29 6.62
CA THR A 167 -8.05 -22.76 6.72
C THR A 167 -9.27 -23.41 6.06
N GLY A 168 -9.33 -24.75 6.05
CA GLY A 168 -10.42 -25.50 5.43
C GLY A 168 -10.45 -25.31 3.90
N ASP A 169 -11.63 -25.12 3.33
CA ASP A 169 -11.81 -24.96 1.88
C ASP A 169 -11.04 -23.74 1.33
N HIS A 170 -10.86 -22.69 2.14
CA HIS A 170 -10.05 -21.53 1.75
C HIS A 170 -8.57 -21.86 1.60
N ALA A 171 -8.04 -22.85 2.31
CA ALA A 171 -6.65 -23.23 2.18
C ALA A 171 -6.37 -23.73 0.77
N ALA A 172 -7.21 -24.63 0.24
CA ALA A 172 -7.06 -25.13 -1.12
C ALA A 172 -7.13 -24.01 -2.17
N LEU A 173 -8.04 -23.04 -1.99
CA LEU A 173 -8.15 -21.87 -2.88
C LEU A 173 -6.91 -20.99 -2.82
N ILE A 174 -6.40 -20.67 -1.62
CA ILE A 174 -5.21 -19.86 -1.43
C ILE A 174 -3.98 -20.52 -2.04
N LEU A 175 -3.77 -21.81 -1.76
CA LEU A 175 -2.62 -22.55 -2.28
C LEU A 175 -2.69 -22.65 -3.79
N LYS A 176 -3.86 -22.98 -4.35
CA LYS A 176 -4.06 -22.97 -5.80
C LYS A 176 -3.69 -21.62 -6.41
N HIS A 177 -4.25 -20.53 -5.87
CA HIS A 177 -4.04 -19.17 -6.38
C HIS A 177 -2.56 -18.79 -6.39
N LEU A 178 -1.83 -19.07 -5.31
CA LEU A 178 -0.39 -18.82 -5.22
C LEU A 178 0.43 -19.71 -6.16
N THR A 179 0.09 -21.00 -6.29
CA THR A 179 0.79 -21.90 -7.22
C THR A 179 0.53 -21.54 -8.69
N ASP A 180 -0.61 -20.93 -8.99
CA ASP A 180 -0.92 -20.36 -10.31
C ASP A 180 -0.16 -19.03 -10.57
N GLY A 181 0.71 -18.61 -9.64
CA GLY A 181 1.53 -17.40 -9.77
C GLY A 181 0.77 -16.09 -9.53
N GLN A 182 -0.39 -16.16 -8.87
CA GLN A 182 -1.22 -14.99 -8.59
C GLN A 182 -1.02 -14.52 -7.14
N PRO A 183 -0.91 -13.19 -6.89
CA PRO A 183 -0.65 -12.69 -5.55
C PRO A 183 -1.92 -12.66 -4.70
N ILE A 184 -1.72 -12.73 -3.39
CA ILE A 184 -2.76 -12.46 -2.39
C ILE A 184 -2.33 -11.34 -1.44
N LEU A 185 -3.29 -10.63 -0.87
CA LEU A 185 -3.06 -9.72 0.26
C LEU A 185 -3.60 -10.34 1.54
N ILE A 186 -2.75 -10.35 2.57
CA ILE A 186 -3.04 -10.94 3.88
C ILE A 186 -2.92 -9.86 4.95
N PRO A 187 -4.01 -9.47 5.62
CA PRO A 187 -3.91 -8.78 6.88
C PRO A 187 -3.47 -9.76 7.98
N TYR A 188 -2.49 -9.40 8.79
CA TYR A 188 -1.97 -10.21 9.88
C TYR A 188 -1.45 -9.31 11.01
N ASP A 189 -1.12 -9.88 12.15
CA ASP A 189 -0.60 -9.16 13.30
C ASP A 189 0.92 -9.27 13.32
N GLU A 190 1.60 -8.14 13.22
CA GLU A 190 3.05 -8.09 12.98
C GLU A 190 3.83 -8.00 14.30
N ASP A 191 4.85 -8.86 14.47
CA ASP A 191 5.82 -8.73 15.56
C ASP A 191 7.05 -7.86 15.19
N PHE A 192 7.93 -7.61 16.16
CA PHE A 192 9.13 -6.77 15.95
C PHE A 192 10.09 -7.29 14.86
N ASN A 193 10.08 -8.60 14.59
CA ASN A 193 10.88 -9.25 13.54
C ASN A 193 10.11 -9.38 12.22
N HIS A 194 8.92 -8.77 12.13
CA HIS A 194 7.98 -8.82 11.02
C HIS A 194 7.26 -10.17 10.82
N GLU A 195 7.45 -11.15 11.70
CA GLU A 195 6.72 -12.43 11.65
C GLU A 195 5.28 -12.27 12.17
N PRO A 196 4.37 -13.20 11.83
CA PRO A 196 3.02 -13.19 12.37
C PRO A 196 3.01 -13.53 13.86
N CYS A 197 2.27 -12.76 14.64
CA CYS A 197 2.05 -12.96 16.07
C CYS A 197 0.55 -12.96 16.42
N LEU A 198 0.24 -13.03 17.71
CA LEU A 198 -1.12 -13.10 18.26
C LEU A 198 -1.30 -12.01 19.33
N ARG A 199 -1.50 -10.75 18.91
CA ARG A 199 -1.64 -9.56 19.78
C ARG A 199 -3.01 -8.87 19.58
N SER A 200 -4.05 -9.65 19.33
CA SER A 200 -5.43 -9.22 19.09
C SER A 200 -5.63 -8.22 17.95
N GLY A 201 -4.65 -8.04 17.05
CA GLY A 201 -4.68 -7.02 16.00
C GLY A 201 -4.08 -5.68 16.41
N HIS A 202 -3.48 -5.55 17.60
CA HIS A 202 -2.83 -4.31 18.05
C HIS A 202 -1.64 -3.91 17.15
N LYS A 203 -1.07 -4.85 16.40
CA LYS A 203 -0.08 -4.58 15.35
C LYS A 203 -0.57 -5.06 13.99
N ALA A 204 -1.87 -4.91 13.72
CA ALA A 204 -2.46 -5.20 12.42
C ALA A 204 -1.65 -4.54 11.29
N HIS A 205 -1.29 -5.37 10.32
CA HIS A 205 -0.42 -5.05 9.21
C HIS A 205 -0.90 -5.79 7.96
N TRP A 206 -0.40 -5.38 6.79
CA TRP A 206 -0.68 -6.04 5.53
C TRP A 206 0.61 -6.57 4.91
N ALA A 207 0.52 -7.76 4.32
CA ALA A 207 1.55 -8.31 3.47
C ALA A 207 0.98 -8.74 2.13
N VAL A 208 1.85 -8.73 1.12
CA VAL A 208 1.62 -9.46 -0.14
C VAL A 208 2.28 -10.82 0.00
N ALA A 209 1.58 -11.87 -0.40
CA ALA A 209 2.18 -13.17 -0.64
C ALA A 209 2.12 -13.49 -2.14
N SER A 210 3.23 -13.95 -2.68
CA SER A 210 3.43 -14.23 -4.10
C SER A 210 3.95 -15.64 -4.39
N GLY A 211 4.15 -16.43 -3.33
CA GLY A 211 4.66 -17.77 -3.42
C GLY A 211 4.31 -18.65 -2.23
N VAL A 212 4.53 -19.95 -2.43
CA VAL A 212 4.30 -21.01 -1.47
C VAL A 212 5.42 -22.05 -1.59
N LEU A 213 5.88 -22.55 -0.45
CA LEU A 213 6.78 -23.70 -0.36
C LEU A 213 5.99 -24.87 0.22
N LEU A 214 5.89 -25.94 -0.57
CA LEU A 214 5.19 -27.17 -0.19
C LEU A 214 6.21 -28.25 0.20
N GLY A 215 6.04 -28.83 1.39
CA GLY A 215 6.70 -30.05 1.81
C GLY A 215 5.77 -31.24 1.56
N LEU A 216 6.12 -32.10 0.60
CA LEU A 216 5.31 -33.24 0.16
C LEU A 216 5.94 -34.55 0.62
N ALA A 217 5.13 -35.59 0.81
CA ALA A 217 5.65 -36.92 1.15
C ALA A 217 6.53 -37.47 0.01
N GLN A 218 7.55 -38.24 0.36
CA GLN A 218 8.46 -38.80 -0.64
C GLN A 218 7.70 -39.64 -1.70
N GLY A 219 8.05 -39.46 -2.97
CA GLY A 219 7.40 -40.11 -4.11
C GLY A 219 6.17 -39.37 -4.65
N SER A 220 5.76 -38.25 -4.03
CA SER A 220 4.61 -37.45 -4.49
C SER A 220 4.94 -36.57 -5.71
N VAL A 221 6.22 -36.29 -5.94
CA VAL A 221 6.70 -35.38 -6.99
C VAL A 221 7.51 -36.17 -8.01
N ASN A 222 7.15 -36.06 -9.29
CA ASN A 222 7.99 -36.53 -10.39
C ASN A 222 9.03 -35.45 -10.72
N SER A 223 10.26 -35.66 -10.24
CA SER A 223 11.34 -34.69 -10.32
C SER A 223 11.87 -34.45 -11.75
N GLU A 224 11.56 -35.31 -12.73
CA GLU A 224 12.08 -35.18 -14.11
C GLU A 224 11.56 -33.94 -14.85
N GLN A 225 10.49 -33.31 -14.33
CA GLN A 225 9.83 -32.16 -14.96
C GLN A 225 10.07 -30.84 -14.23
N LEU A 226 10.74 -30.87 -13.08
CA LEU A 226 10.96 -29.69 -12.24
C LEU A 226 12.40 -29.26 -12.28
N LEU A 227 12.61 -27.95 -12.27
CA LEU A 227 13.94 -27.38 -12.14
C LEU A 227 14.43 -27.61 -10.71
N THR A 228 15.72 -27.85 -10.55
CA THR A 228 16.38 -27.86 -9.24
C THR A 228 17.33 -26.69 -9.16
N ASP A 229 17.41 -26.07 -7.99
CA ASP A 229 18.41 -25.05 -7.74
C ASP A 229 19.80 -25.69 -7.59
N ALA A 230 20.83 -25.09 -8.19
CA ALA A 230 22.19 -25.63 -8.15
C ALA A 230 22.81 -25.60 -6.74
N THR A 231 22.38 -24.67 -5.90
CA THR A 231 22.85 -24.50 -4.51
C THR A 231 22.02 -25.30 -3.51
N LEU A 232 20.75 -25.58 -3.84
CA LEU A 232 19.82 -26.36 -3.02
C LEU A 232 19.30 -27.58 -3.82
N PRO A 233 20.09 -28.66 -3.97
CA PRO A 233 19.71 -29.81 -4.78
C PRO A 233 18.48 -30.57 -4.26
N TRP A 234 18.09 -30.33 -3.00
CA TRP A 234 16.88 -30.88 -2.39
C TRP A 234 15.60 -30.08 -2.70
N LEU A 235 15.74 -28.89 -3.30
CA LEU A 235 14.64 -27.99 -3.60
C LEU A 235 14.26 -28.07 -5.08
N HIS A 236 12.99 -28.33 -5.35
CA HIS A 236 12.40 -28.21 -6.67
C HIS A 236 11.77 -26.83 -6.87
N LEU A 237 11.97 -26.23 -8.04
CA LEU A 237 11.41 -24.96 -8.46
C LEU A 237 10.36 -25.22 -9.55
N SER A 238 9.15 -24.71 -9.36
CA SER A 238 8.06 -24.86 -10.34
C SER A 238 7.68 -23.51 -10.96
N GLY A 239 7.70 -23.47 -12.29
CA GLY A 239 7.16 -22.36 -13.09
C GLY A 239 5.72 -22.59 -13.57
N VAL A 240 5.15 -23.76 -13.29
CA VAL A 240 3.79 -24.18 -13.70
C VAL A 240 2.95 -24.40 -12.45
N GLY A 241 1.62 -24.24 -12.56
CA GLY A 241 0.67 -24.47 -11.48
C GLY A 241 0.78 -25.87 -10.88
N ALA A 242 0.49 -26.00 -9.58
CA ALA A 242 0.58 -27.27 -8.88
C ALA A 242 -0.58 -28.20 -9.27
N PRO A 243 -0.34 -29.51 -9.45
CA PRO A 243 -1.40 -30.51 -9.51
C PRO A 243 -2.29 -30.47 -8.27
N ALA A 244 -3.60 -30.70 -8.46
CA ALA A 244 -4.58 -30.70 -7.36
C ALA A 244 -4.25 -31.70 -6.24
N THR A 245 -3.58 -32.81 -6.58
CA THR A 245 -3.13 -33.82 -5.63
C THR A 245 -2.12 -33.28 -4.62
N TRP A 246 -1.22 -32.38 -5.04
CA TRP A 246 -0.23 -31.74 -4.16
C TRP A 246 -0.90 -30.76 -3.19
N LEU A 247 -1.93 -30.06 -3.66
CA LEU A 247 -2.67 -29.07 -2.88
C LEU A 247 -3.62 -29.69 -1.86
N SER A 248 -4.07 -30.93 -2.11
CA SER A 248 -5.05 -31.60 -1.25
C SER A 248 -4.44 -32.10 0.05
N ASN A 249 -3.18 -32.57 0.05
CA ASN A 249 -2.54 -33.17 1.22
C ASN A 249 -1.04 -32.81 1.35
N PRO A 250 -0.65 -31.52 1.37
CA PRO A 250 0.72 -31.16 1.71
C PRO A 250 1.03 -31.50 3.17
N VAL A 251 2.23 -32.02 3.44
CA VAL A 251 2.68 -32.33 4.81
C VAL A 251 3.06 -31.05 5.55
N GLU A 252 3.75 -30.14 4.85
CA GLU A 252 4.06 -28.81 5.36
C GLU A 252 3.80 -27.75 4.31
N VAL A 253 3.36 -26.56 4.76
CA VAL A 253 3.05 -25.43 3.90
C VAL A 253 3.64 -24.17 4.51
N TYR A 254 4.40 -23.45 3.70
CA TYR A 254 4.91 -22.13 4.04
C TYR A 254 4.51 -21.12 2.98
N ILE A 255 4.20 -19.90 3.41
CA ILE A 255 3.89 -18.77 2.55
C ILE A 255 5.12 -17.88 2.44
N LEU A 256 5.44 -17.48 1.22
CA LEU A 256 6.48 -16.50 0.93
C LEU A 256 5.83 -15.11 0.78
N ALA A 257 6.17 -14.19 1.68
CA ALA A 257 5.50 -12.89 1.78
C ALA A 257 6.47 -11.70 1.90
N LYS A 258 6.04 -10.54 1.40
CA LYS A 258 6.71 -9.23 1.58
C LYS A 258 5.76 -8.23 2.25
N GLN A 259 6.35 -7.27 2.94
CA GLN A 259 5.64 -6.18 3.62
C GLN A 259 6.46 -4.89 3.59
N GLY A 260 5.84 -3.77 3.99
CA GLY A 260 6.41 -2.44 3.77
C GLY A 260 7.57 -2.03 4.69
N LYS A 261 7.96 -2.83 5.68
CA LYS A 261 9.06 -2.53 6.61
C LYS A 261 10.32 -3.36 6.35
N SER A 262 10.36 -4.17 5.29
CA SER A 262 11.49 -5.03 4.95
C SER A 262 11.72 -5.04 3.45
N LEU A 263 12.98 -5.10 3.03
CA LEU A 263 13.32 -5.37 1.64
C LEU A 263 13.24 -6.86 1.29
N ARG A 264 13.17 -7.74 2.30
CA ARG A 264 13.31 -9.18 2.16
C ARG A 264 11.99 -9.92 2.23
N TYR A 265 11.88 -11.00 1.46
CA TYR A 265 10.88 -12.03 1.71
C TYR A 265 10.98 -12.57 3.14
N GLN A 266 9.82 -12.94 3.66
CA GLN A 266 9.68 -13.76 4.85
C GLN A 266 9.03 -15.09 4.49
N LEU A 267 9.44 -16.14 5.20
CA LEU A 267 8.87 -17.47 5.09
C LEU A 267 8.08 -17.77 6.35
N TRP A 268 6.76 -17.89 6.22
CA TRP A 268 5.86 -18.12 7.35
C TRP A 268 5.19 -19.48 7.22
N LYS A 269 5.08 -20.25 8.30
CA LYS A 269 4.20 -21.42 8.33
C LYS A 269 2.76 -20.97 8.06
N PHE A 270 2.06 -21.68 7.16
CA PHE A 270 0.69 -21.33 6.77
C PHE A 270 -0.25 -21.25 7.98
N GLU A 271 -0.14 -22.22 8.90
CA GLU A 271 -0.94 -22.26 10.12
C GLU A 271 -0.69 -21.04 11.03
N THR A 272 0.56 -20.57 11.13
CA THR A 272 0.93 -19.42 11.96
C THR A 272 0.31 -18.14 11.42
N VAL A 273 0.43 -17.88 10.12
CA VAL A 273 -0.19 -16.68 9.51
C VAL A 273 -1.72 -16.77 9.51
N ALA A 274 -2.29 -17.97 9.32
CA ALA A 274 -3.73 -18.18 9.41
C ALA A 274 -4.29 -17.84 10.80
N LYS A 275 -3.61 -18.26 11.87
CA LYS A 275 -3.98 -17.90 13.25
C LYS A 275 -3.85 -16.40 13.50
N SER A 276 -2.78 -15.78 13.00
CA SER A 276 -2.53 -14.34 13.12
C SER A 276 -3.61 -13.50 12.40
N ASN A 277 -4.02 -13.93 11.20
CA ASN A 277 -5.10 -13.33 10.43
C ASN A 277 -6.47 -13.48 11.11
N ALA A 278 -6.78 -14.65 11.68
CA ALA A 278 -8.07 -14.94 12.29
C ALA A 278 -8.36 -14.14 13.58
N GLN A 279 -7.33 -13.59 14.23
CA GLN A 279 -7.43 -12.96 15.55
C GLN A 279 -7.34 -11.43 15.55
N LEU A 280 -7.39 -10.78 14.37
CA LEU A 280 -7.33 -9.32 14.24
C LEU A 280 -8.62 -8.67 14.72
N ARG A 281 -8.78 -8.48 16.03
CA ARG A 281 -10.06 -8.09 16.65
C ARG A 281 -10.13 -6.62 17.02
N GLU A 282 -9.02 -6.07 17.48
CA GLU A 282 -8.97 -4.80 18.18
C GLU A 282 -8.04 -3.81 17.49
N ILE A 283 -8.40 -2.53 17.56
CA ILE A 283 -7.46 -1.45 17.28
C ILE A 283 -6.47 -1.36 18.45
N ASP A 284 -5.20 -1.06 18.14
CA ASP A 284 -4.16 -0.80 19.15
C ASP A 284 -4.68 0.24 20.17
N PRO A 285 -4.69 -0.04 21.49
CA PRO A 285 -5.13 0.91 22.50
C PRO A 285 -4.41 2.26 22.41
N GLN A 286 -3.14 2.26 22.00
CA GLN A 286 -2.40 3.51 21.78
C GLN A 286 -3.03 4.33 20.67
N ARG A 287 -3.38 3.70 19.53
CA ARG A 287 -4.06 4.36 18.41
C ARG A 287 -5.45 4.83 18.81
N ALA A 288 -6.21 4.04 19.56
CA ALA A 288 -7.53 4.43 20.05
C ALA A 288 -7.48 5.71 20.93
N SER A 289 -6.34 5.97 21.59
CA SER A 289 -6.15 7.09 22.50
C SER A 289 -5.31 8.25 21.95
N ASP A 290 -4.81 8.17 20.71
CA ASP A 290 -3.84 9.15 20.18
C ASP A 290 -4.49 10.44 19.62
N GLY A 291 -5.83 10.51 19.60
CA GLY A 291 -6.59 11.66 19.09
C GLY A 291 -6.69 11.74 17.57
N SER A 292 -6.10 10.79 16.84
CA SER A 292 -6.19 10.70 15.38
C SER A 292 -7.50 10.06 14.94
N TYR A 293 -7.98 10.46 13.77
CA TYR A 293 -9.16 9.85 13.17
C TYR A 293 -8.77 8.65 12.28
N TYR A 294 -9.31 7.48 12.62
CA TYR A 294 -9.13 6.24 11.88
C TYR A 294 -10.42 5.82 11.19
N VAL A 295 -10.32 5.43 9.92
CA VAL A 295 -11.45 4.87 9.18
C VAL A 295 -11.57 3.38 9.52
N LEU A 296 -12.65 3.02 10.22
CA LEU A 296 -12.99 1.65 10.58
C LEU A 296 -14.36 1.29 10.00
N PRO A 297 -14.60 0.02 9.63
CA PRO A 297 -15.95 -0.45 9.33
C PRO A 297 -16.81 -0.48 10.61
N PRO A 298 -18.14 -0.62 10.51
CA PRO A 298 -19.05 -0.58 11.65
C PRO A 298 -18.69 -1.55 12.78
N GLY A 299 -18.29 -2.79 12.45
CA GLY A 299 -17.80 -3.78 13.41
C GLY A 299 -16.32 -3.68 13.77
N GLY A 300 -15.66 -2.56 13.46
CA GLY A 300 -14.27 -2.30 13.84
C GLY A 300 -13.25 -3.19 13.12
N VAL A 301 -12.08 -3.38 13.73
CA VAL A 301 -10.98 -4.15 13.14
C VAL A 301 -11.37 -5.61 12.91
N GLU A 302 -12.16 -6.20 13.81
CA GLU A 302 -12.64 -7.59 13.68
C GLU A 302 -13.44 -7.81 12.39
N GLU A 303 -14.48 -7.03 12.13
CA GLU A 303 -15.25 -7.14 10.88
C GLU A 303 -14.39 -6.84 9.65
N GLY A 304 -13.49 -5.87 9.78
CA GLY A 304 -12.71 -5.36 8.65
C GLY A 304 -11.59 -6.27 8.19
N LEU A 305 -10.91 -6.95 9.11
CA LEU A 305 -9.65 -7.68 8.84
C LEU A 305 -9.64 -9.13 9.30
N ALA A 306 -10.35 -9.49 10.38
CA ALA A 306 -10.25 -10.84 10.93
C ALA A 306 -10.74 -11.89 9.93
N GLY A 307 -9.90 -12.87 9.66
CA GLY A 307 -10.25 -13.96 8.74
C GLY A 307 -10.48 -13.51 7.29
N GLN A 308 -10.01 -12.31 6.91
CA GLN A 308 -10.12 -11.79 5.54
C GLN A 308 -8.84 -12.04 4.76
N VAL A 309 -8.96 -12.47 3.50
CA VAL A 309 -7.84 -12.54 2.53
C VAL A 309 -8.32 -12.09 1.17
N LEU A 310 -7.47 -11.39 0.42
CA LEU A 310 -7.78 -10.94 -0.94
C LEU A 310 -6.97 -11.72 -1.97
N LEU A 311 -7.64 -12.45 -2.84
CA LEU A 311 -7.06 -13.10 -4.01
C LEU A 311 -7.15 -12.11 -5.17
N LEU A 312 -6.00 -11.65 -5.66
CA LEU A 312 -5.94 -10.70 -6.76
C LEU A 312 -5.72 -11.46 -8.07
N HIS A 313 -6.61 -11.28 -9.04
CA HIS A 313 -6.51 -11.98 -10.32
C HIS A 313 -5.71 -11.17 -11.34
N THR A 314 -4.69 -11.80 -11.94
CA THR A 314 -3.92 -11.18 -13.01
C THR A 314 -4.72 -11.18 -14.31
N SER A 315 -4.54 -10.15 -15.13
CA SER A 315 -5.27 -9.93 -16.39
C SER A 315 -5.21 -11.10 -17.38
N GLN A 316 -4.22 -11.99 -17.25
CA GLN A 316 -4.04 -13.18 -18.10
C GLN A 316 -5.07 -14.29 -17.81
N THR A 317 -5.79 -14.23 -16.69
CA THR A 317 -6.76 -15.25 -16.27
C THR A 317 -8.21 -14.92 -16.59
N ASN A 318 -8.46 -13.90 -17.44
CA ASN A 318 -9.81 -13.50 -17.87
C ASN A 318 -10.50 -14.48 -18.85
N THR A 319 -10.04 -15.73 -18.96
CA THR A 319 -10.73 -16.77 -19.74
C THR A 319 -11.90 -17.34 -18.92
N TYR A 320 -13.09 -16.77 -19.14
CA TYR A 320 -14.36 -17.28 -18.63
C TYR A 320 -14.62 -18.73 -19.08
N PRO A 321 -15.11 -19.63 -18.22
CA PRO A 321 -16.13 -20.58 -18.62
C PRO A 321 -17.48 -19.83 -18.69
N GLU A 322 -18.06 -19.72 -19.88
CA GLU A 322 -19.44 -19.28 -20.08
C GLU A 322 -20.42 -20.24 -19.40
N GLN A 323 -20.71 -20.06 -18.12
CA GLN A 323 -21.91 -20.63 -17.48
C GLN A 323 -22.41 -19.67 -16.41
N ASP A 324 -23.00 -18.54 -16.84
CA ASP A 324 -23.98 -17.80 -16.01
C ASP A 324 -24.82 -16.76 -16.79
N ALA A 325 -24.82 -16.80 -18.13
CA ALA A 325 -25.60 -15.90 -18.98
C ALA A 325 -27.04 -16.36 -19.27
N MET A 326 -27.54 -17.42 -18.63
CA MET A 326 -28.91 -17.94 -18.84
C MET A 326 -29.85 -17.81 -17.63
N GLY A 327 -29.50 -16.97 -16.63
CA GLY A 327 -30.33 -16.75 -15.43
C GLY A 327 -31.20 -15.49 -15.43
N ARG A 328 -31.11 -14.62 -16.45
CA ARG A 328 -31.80 -13.31 -16.45
C ARG A 328 -32.52 -12.98 -17.74
N MET A 329 -33.44 -13.84 -18.18
CA MET A 329 -34.57 -13.44 -19.02
C MET A 329 -35.69 -14.48 -18.90
N ALA A 330 -36.64 -14.25 -17.98
CA ALA A 330 -38.05 -14.65 -18.10
C ALA A 330 -38.78 -14.36 -16.77
N VAL A 331 -39.17 -13.09 -16.56
CA VAL A 331 -40.41 -12.79 -15.84
C VAL A 331 -41.11 -11.74 -16.68
N GLN A 332 -41.80 -12.20 -17.71
CA GLN A 332 -42.71 -11.38 -18.49
C GLN A 332 -44.03 -11.38 -17.70
N HIS A 333 -44.46 -10.18 -17.32
CA HIS A 333 -45.74 -9.94 -16.67
C HIS A 333 -46.88 -10.30 -17.62
N ASP A 334 -47.67 -11.31 -17.25
CA ASP A 334 -49.06 -11.42 -17.69
C ASP A 334 -49.92 -10.60 -16.75
N CYS A 335 -50.41 -9.46 -17.24
CA CYS A 335 -51.58 -8.75 -16.70
C CYS A 335 -52.31 -8.05 -17.86
N VAL A 336 -53.56 -8.49 -18.03
CA VAL A 336 -54.67 -7.98 -18.88
C VAL A 336 -54.70 -8.48 -20.32
#